data_AF-A0A926TCZ4-F1
#
_entry.id   AF-A0A926TCZ4-F1
#
_cell.length_a   1.000
_cell.length_b   1.000
_cell.length_c   1.000
_cell.angle_alpha   90.00
_cell.angle_beta   90.00
_cell.angle_gamma   90.00
#
_symmetry.space_group_name_H-M   'P 1'
#
loop_
_entity.id
_entity.type
_entity.pdbx_description
1 polymer ?
#
loop_
_entity_poly.entity_id
_entity_poly.type
_entity_poly.pdbx_seq_one_letter_code
_entity_poly.pdbx_strand_id
1 'polypeptide(L)'
;MTATVTLQLPDPIYQRLVNTAIATGRSLEEVMLHALKVGSPPDWENAPDEFKADLAALDRLEDEALWKVATGHKTKEEMARPFELLERNQEHTLTLAEQVELVELRSQADLFMLR
;
A
#
# COMPACT_ATOMS: atom_id res chain seq x y z
N MET A 1 -16.99 14.38 -3.07
CA MET A 1 -17.63 14.80 -4.33
C MET A 1 -18.08 13.55 -5.07
N THR A 2 -19.18 13.60 -5.83
CA THR A 2 -19.65 12.45 -6.63
C THR A 2 -19.61 12.82 -8.12
N ALA A 3 -19.24 11.86 -8.96
CA ALA A 3 -19.22 11.99 -10.42
C ALA A 3 -19.97 10.83 -11.05
N THR A 4 -20.70 11.09 -12.13
CA THR A 4 -21.42 10.07 -12.90
C THR A 4 -20.60 9.70 -14.13
N VAL A 5 -20.38 8.40 -14.34
CA VAL A 5 -19.62 7.86 -15.48
C VAL A 5 -20.51 6.87 -16.23
N THR A 6 -20.56 7.00 -17.56
CA THR A 6 -21.23 6.02 -18.43
C THR A 6 -20.20 5.02 -18.95
N LEU A 7 -20.42 3.74 -18.71
CA LEU A 7 -19.51 2.66 -19.11
C LEU A 7 -20.22 1.71 -20.08
N GLN A 8 -19.53 1.34 -21.16
CA GLN A 8 -19.96 0.24 -22.02
C GLN A 8 -19.43 -1.06 -21.45
N LEU A 9 -20.31 -1.89 -20.89
CA LEU A 9 -19.94 -3.17 -20.27
C LEU A 9 -20.17 -4.30 -21.27
N PRO A 10 -19.23 -5.25 -21.42
CA PRO A 10 -19.49 -6.49 -22.12
C PRO A 10 -20.68 -7.23 -21.51
N ASP A 11 -21.59 -7.74 -22.35
CA ASP A 11 -22.80 -8.45 -21.91
C ASP A 11 -22.55 -9.50 -20.82
N PRO A 12 -21.49 -10.34 -20.88
CA PRO A 12 -21.25 -11.33 -19.84
C PRO A 12 -20.99 -10.73 -18.45
N ILE A 13 -20.34 -9.56 -18.39
CA ILE A 13 -20.06 -8.86 -17.14
C ILE A 13 -21.34 -8.22 -16.61
N TYR A 14 -22.09 -7.56 -17.47
CA TYR A 14 -23.37 -6.95 -17.10
C TYR A 14 -24.35 -7.99 -16.52
N GLN A 15 -24.51 -9.13 -17.21
CA GLN A 15 -25.41 -10.20 -16.75
C GLN A 15 -24.98 -10.78 -15.39
N ARG A 16 -23.67 -10.96 -15.16
CA ARG A 16 -23.17 -11.38 -13.84
C ARG A 16 -23.55 -10.39 -12.74
N LEU A 17 -23.39 -9.09 -12.97
CA LEU A 17 -23.73 -8.05 -12.00
C LEU A 17 -25.24 -8.03 -11.70
N VAL A 18 -26.07 -8.16 -12.73
CA VAL A 18 -27.54 -8.27 -12.59
C VAL A 18 -27.92 -9.51 -11.78
N ASN A 19 -27.33 -10.67 -12.07
CA ASN A 19 -27.61 -11.90 -11.34
C ASN A 19 -27.21 -11.78 -9.86
N THR A 20 -26.07 -11.15 -9.56
CA THR A 20 -25.65 -10.87 -8.18
C THR A 20 -26.62 -9.92 -7.48
N ALA A 21 -27.09 -8.87 -8.16
CA ALA A 21 -28.08 -7.93 -7.60
C ALA A 21 -29.38 -8.65 -7.22
N ILE A 22 -29.92 -9.48 -8.13
CA ILE A 22 -31.11 -10.30 -7.88
C ILE A 22 -30.88 -11.26 -6.71
N ALA A 23 -29.78 -12.02 -6.73
CA ALA A 23 -29.49 -13.02 -5.70
C ALA A 23 -29.27 -12.42 -4.30
N THR A 24 -28.77 -11.19 -4.22
CA THR A 24 -28.49 -10.49 -2.96
C THR A 24 -29.60 -9.52 -2.53
N GLY A 25 -30.63 -9.32 -3.35
CA GLY A 25 -31.70 -8.35 -3.09
C GLY A 25 -31.19 -6.90 -3.06
N ARG A 26 -30.07 -6.60 -3.70
CA ARG A 26 -29.45 -5.28 -3.75
C ARG A 26 -29.69 -4.63 -5.11
N SER A 27 -29.60 -3.31 -5.18
CA SER A 27 -29.66 -2.62 -6.47
C SER A 27 -28.42 -2.94 -7.32
N LEU A 28 -28.57 -2.85 -8.65
CA LEU A 28 -27.43 -3.02 -9.57
C LEU A 28 -26.31 -2.01 -9.27
N GLU A 29 -26.67 -0.76 -8.96
CA GLU A 29 -25.72 0.29 -8.61
C GLU A 29 -24.91 -0.06 -7.37
N GLU A 30 -25.52 -0.56 -6.30
CA GLU A 30 -24.80 -0.95 -5.08
C GLU A 30 -23.82 -2.12 -5.32
N VAL A 31 -24.20 -3.07 -6.18
CA VAL A 31 -23.32 -4.17 -6.57
C VAL A 31 -22.16 -3.64 -7.40
N MET A 32 -22.42 -2.74 -8.36
CA MET A 32 -21.38 -2.11 -9.19
C MET A 32 -20.42 -1.28 -8.33
N LEU A 33 -20.93 -0.43 -7.44
CA LEU A 33 -20.11 0.38 -6.54
C LEU A 33 -19.25 -0.49 -5.62
N HIS A 34 -19.78 -1.62 -5.14
CA HIS A 34 -19.01 -2.54 -4.32
C HIS A 34 -17.88 -3.21 -5.14
N ALA A 35 -18.19 -3.71 -6.33
CA ALA A 35 -17.20 -4.31 -7.22
C ALA A 35 -16.11 -3.30 -7.60
N LEU A 36 -16.50 -2.06 -7.91
CA LEU A 36 -15.56 -0.96 -8.14
C LEU A 36 -14.72 -0.67 -6.90
N LYS A 37 -15.30 -0.57 -5.70
CA LYS A 37 -14.54 -0.31 -4.48
C LYS A 37 -13.50 -1.40 -4.18
N VAL A 38 -13.84 -2.67 -4.40
CA VAL A 38 -12.93 -3.80 -4.17
C VAL A 38 -11.86 -3.90 -5.25
N GLY A 39 -12.20 -3.61 -6.50
CA GLY A 39 -11.28 -3.68 -7.64
C GLY A 39 -10.56 -2.36 -7.97
N SER A 40 -10.87 -1.27 -7.27
CA SER A 40 -10.17 0.01 -7.44
C SER A 40 -8.80 -0.08 -6.78
N PRO A 41 -7.80 0.66 -7.30
CA PRO A 41 -6.55 0.88 -6.59
C PRO A 41 -6.83 1.34 -5.16
N PRO A 42 -5.99 0.96 -4.19
CA PRO A 42 -6.16 1.38 -2.81
C PRO A 42 -6.15 2.90 -2.68
N ASP A 43 -6.80 3.41 -1.64
CA ASP A 43 -6.81 4.83 -1.33
C ASP A 43 -5.40 5.28 -0.90
N TRP A 44 -4.69 5.93 -1.84
CA TRP A 44 -3.34 6.43 -1.63
C TRP A 44 -3.30 7.74 -0.83
N GLU A 45 -4.45 8.34 -0.46
CA GLU A 45 -4.45 9.63 0.24
C GLU A 45 -3.84 9.56 1.65
N ASN A 46 -3.87 8.37 2.28
CA ASN A 46 -3.27 8.15 3.60
C ASN A 46 -1.76 7.80 3.55
N ALA A 47 -1.20 7.55 2.37
CA ALA A 47 0.23 7.29 2.24
C ALA A 47 1.02 8.61 2.24
N PRO A 48 2.16 8.71 2.96
CA PRO A 48 3.10 9.82 2.81
C PRO A 48 3.50 10.02 1.35
N ASP A 49 3.63 11.28 0.91
CA ASP A 49 3.94 11.61 -0.49
C ASP A 49 5.23 10.94 -0.98
N GLU A 50 6.21 10.79 -0.09
CA GLU A 50 7.48 10.11 -0.35
C GLU A 50 7.35 8.62 -0.70
N PHE A 51 6.23 7.97 -0.36
CA PHE A 51 6.00 6.54 -0.60
C PHE A 51 5.00 6.26 -1.72
N LYS A 52 4.24 7.26 -2.18
CA LYS A 52 3.17 7.07 -3.19
C LYS A 52 3.69 6.49 -4.50
N ALA A 53 4.88 6.90 -4.95
CA ALA A 53 5.47 6.42 -6.19
C ALA A 53 5.89 4.95 -6.11
N ASP A 54 6.58 4.55 -5.04
CA ASP A 54 6.99 3.16 -4.81
C ASP A 54 5.76 2.25 -4.61
N LEU A 55 4.77 2.71 -3.84
CA LEU A 55 3.51 2.01 -3.63
C LEU A 55 2.72 1.78 -4.93
N ALA A 56 2.63 2.80 -5.80
CA ALA A 56 1.99 2.67 -7.10
C ALA A 56 2.76 1.75 -8.06
N ALA A 57 4.08 1.59 -7.86
CA ALA A 57 4.87 0.64 -8.63
C ALA A 57 4.54 -0.81 -8.24
N LEU A 58 4.28 -1.08 -6.95
CA LEU A 58 3.90 -2.42 -6.48
C LEU A 58 2.64 -2.96 -7.17
N ASP A 59 1.63 -2.13 -7.38
CA ASP A 59 0.38 -2.52 -8.07
C ASP A 59 0.60 -3.03 -9.50
N ARG A 60 1.77 -2.73 -10.10
CA ARG A 60 2.13 -3.14 -11.46
C ARG A 60 3.08 -4.32 -11.52
N LEU A 61 3.56 -4.81 -10.37
CA LEU A 61 4.49 -5.94 -10.30
C LEU A 61 3.75 -7.27 -10.43
N GLU A 62 4.42 -8.26 -11.01
CA GLU A 62 3.94 -9.64 -11.03
C GLU A 62 4.19 -10.32 -9.66
N ASP A 63 3.44 -11.38 -9.37
CA ASP A 63 3.46 -12.09 -8.08
C ASP A 63 4.86 -12.47 -7.59
N GLU A 64 5.74 -12.95 -8.48
CA GLU A 64 7.12 -13.32 -8.14
C GLU A 64 7.97 -12.11 -7.71
N ALA A 65 7.75 -10.96 -8.34
CA ALA A 65 8.42 -9.73 -7.97
C ALA A 65 7.89 -9.21 -6.62
N LEU A 66 6.57 -9.23 -6.43
CA LEU A 66 5.93 -8.89 -5.16
C LEU A 66 6.41 -9.79 -4.02
N TRP A 67 6.59 -11.09 -4.27
CA TRP A 67 7.08 -12.03 -3.27
C TRP A 67 8.52 -11.71 -2.82
N LYS A 68 9.38 -11.27 -3.74
CA LYS A 68 10.75 -10.84 -3.41
C LYS A 68 10.77 -9.59 -2.53
N VAL A 69 9.93 -8.61 -2.83
CA VAL A 69 9.75 -7.42 -1.98
C VAL A 69 9.26 -7.84 -0.58
N ALA A 70 8.20 -8.65 -0.52
CA ALA A 70 7.59 -9.08 0.74
C ALA A 70 8.51 -9.93 1.61
N THR A 71 9.43 -10.67 1.00
CA THR A 71 10.42 -11.50 1.70
C THR A 71 11.78 -10.84 1.80
N GLY A 72 11.94 -9.59 1.36
CA GLY A 72 13.17 -8.82 1.48
C GLY A 72 13.55 -8.62 2.95
N HIS A 73 14.83 -8.83 3.27
CA HIS A 73 15.33 -8.68 4.64
C HIS A 73 16.72 -8.04 4.61
N LYS A 74 16.93 -7.10 5.52
CA LYS A 74 18.24 -6.49 5.74
C LYS A 74 19.16 -7.47 6.47
N THR A 75 20.43 -7.43 6.12
CA THR A 75 21.49 -8.18 6.79
C THR A 75 21.71 -7.66 8.22
N LYS A 76 22.41 -8.44 9.06
CA LYS A 76 22.70 -8.04 10.44
C LYS A 76 23.57 -6.79 10.48
N GLU A 77 24.48 -6.68 9.52
CA GLU A 77 25.41 -5.58 9.36
C GLU A 77 24.66 -4.27 9.05
N GLU A 78 23.68 -4.31 8.15
CA GLU A 78 22.82 -3.17 7.81
C GLU A 78 21.92 -2.72 8.97
N MET A 79 21.56 -3.65 9.85
CA MET A 79 20.68 -3.37 11.00
C MET A 79 21.43 -2.95 12.27
N ALA A 80 22.76 -3.16 12.34
CA ALA A 80 23.55 -2.92 13.55
C ALA A 80 23.46 -1.47 14.05
N ARG A 81 23.65 -0.49 13.15
CA ARG A 81 23.59 0.94 13.48
C ARG A 81 22.18 1.42 13.86
N PRO A 82 21.11 1.09 13.11
CA PRO A 82 19.74 1.34 13.55
C PRO A 82 19.43 0.77 14.94
N PHE A 83 19.85 -0.46 15.24
CA PHE A 83 19.62 -1.07 16.55
C PHE A 83 20.32 -0.31 17.68
N GLU A 84 21.60 0.03 17.52
CA GLU A 84 22.36 0.82 18.50
C GLU A 84 21.68 2.16 18.79
N LEU A 85 21.26 2.89 17.74
CA LEU A 85 20.60 4.18 17.90
C LEU A 85 19.21 4.05 18.54
N LEU A 86 18.48 2.96 18.28
CA LEU A 86 17.20 2.69 18.94
C LEU A 86 17.36 2.39 20.43
N GLU A 87 18.37 1.61 20.82
CA GLU A 87 18.68 1.36 22.24
C GLU A 87 19.01 2.66 22.96
N ARG A 88 19.91 3.47 22.39
CA ARG A 88 20.28 4.78 22.96
C ARG A 88 19.14 5.80 22.94
N ASN A 89 18.22 5.70 21.98
CA ASN A 89 16.99 6.51 21.96
C ASN A 89 16.10 6.21 23.17
N GLN A 90 15.95 4.93 23.53
CA GLN A 90 15.18 4.50 24.71
C GLN A 90 15.82 5.01 26.01
N GLU A 91 17.15 5.07 26.05
CA GLU A 91 17.90 5.63 27.18
C GLU A 91 17.94 7.17 27.19
N HIS A 92 17.36 7.84 26.19
CA HIS A 92 17.39 9.29 26.00
C HIS A 92 18.82 9.88 25.92
N THR A 93 19.78 9.12 25.40
CA THR A 93 21.21 9.50 25.33
C THR A 93 21.67 9.92 23.93
N LEU A 94 20.74 10.11 22.99
CA LEU A 94 21.07 10.55 21.63
C LEU A 94 21.42 12.03 21.57
N THR A 95 22.52 12.33 20.89
CA THR A 95 22.84 13.68 20.45
C THR A 95 21.87 14.15 19.36
N LEU A 96 21.84 15.46 19.08
CA LEU A 96 21.02 16.01 18.00
C LEU A 96 21.37 15.42 16.62
N ALA A 97 22.65 15.18 16.36
CA ALA A 97 23.10 14.58 15.11
C ALA A 97 22.59 13.14 14.97
N GLU A 98 22.63 12.36 16.05
CA GLU A 98 22.17 10.97 16.05
C GLU A 98 20.64 10.86 16.01
N GLN A 99 19.91 11.86 16.51
CA GLN A 99 18.46 11.92 16.34
C GLN A 99 18.08 12.10 14.87
N VAL A 100 18.80 12.98 14.14
CA VAL A 100 18.61 13.15 12.69
C VAL A 100 18.96 11.86 11.95
N GLU A 101 20.10 11.25 12.28
CA GLU A 101 20.53 9.96 11.71
C GLU A 101 19.47 8.87 11.92
N LEU A 102 18.88 8.78 13.12
CA LEU A 102 17.85 7.80 13.42
C LEU A 102 16.55 8.02 12.62
N VAL A 103 16.16 9.28 12.40
CA VAL A 103 14.99 9.60 11.55
C VAL A 103 15.24 9.18 10.11
N GLU A 104 16.43 9.46 9.57
CA GLU A 104 16.81 9.07 8.21
C GLU A 104 16.85 7.55 8.05
N LEU A 105 17.47 6.82 9.00
CA LEU A 105 17.52 5.36 8.97
C LEU A 105 16.14 4.72 9.06
N ARG A 106 15.18 5.33 9.77
CA ARG A 106 13.78 4.88 9.81
C ARG A 106 13.10 5.05 8.46
N SER A 107 13.18 6.24 7.85
CA SER A 107 12.61 6.48 6.52
C SER A 107 13.21 5.54 5.46
N GLN A 108 14.51 5.27 5.52
CA GLN A 108 15.16 4.28 4.64
C GLN A 108 14.70 2.84 4.90
N ALA A 109 14.38 2.48 6.14
CA ALA A 109 13.81 1.17 6.46
C ALA A 109 12.37 1.05 5.94
N ASP A 110 11.57 2.10 6.06
CA ASP A 110 10.20 2.15 5.54
C ASP A 110 10.20 2.05 4.00
N LEU A 111 11.11 2.74 3.31
CA LEU A 111 11.29 2.62 1.85
C LEU A 111 11.74 1.22 1.42
N PHE A 112 12.60 0.57 2.21
CA PHE A 112 13.05 -0.79 1.91
C PHE A 112 11.88 -1.79 1.89
N MET A 113 10.86 -1.58 2.73
CA MET A 113 9.66 -2.45 2.75
C MET A 113 8.80 -2.31 1.48
N LEU A 114 9.08 -1.33 0.62
CA LEU A 114 8.33 -1.03 -0.59
C LEU A 114 9.09 -1.39 -1.89
N ARG A 115 10.29 -1.98 -1.79
CA ARG A 115 11.18 -2.27 -2.92
C ARG A 115 11.75 -3.67 -2.90
#